data_AF-A0A7V7S6F8-F1
#
_entry.id   AF-A0A7V7S6F8-F1
#
_cell.length_a   1.000
_cell.length_b   1.000
_cell.length_c   1.000
_cell.angle_alpha   90.00
_cell.angle_beta   90.00
_cell.angle_gamma   90.00
#
_symmetry.space_group_name_H-M   'P 1'
#
loop_
_entity.id
_entity.type
_entity.pdbx_description
1 polymer ?
#
loop_
_entity_poly.entity_id
_entity_poly.type
_entity_poly.pdbx_seq_one_letter_code
_entity_poly.pdbx_strand_id
1 'polypeptide(L)'
;MGVTVNVTRKKGPLYLQIKNIIRDRILHGIYAIHTNIPSEPQLEEEFKVSKITVRNAIKELAQEGYLEKKSGKGTKVIRNTSATKLSKGKKFTEVLVEEGYKVQKKLLKAEIVHNEEGTVPFRLFGKASFRIERLYTLNDAPYIHYTHYFSAKMASTDLSDFDLQSLYDLVEDRGIHLENFRDEFAVGLAPSFVAESLGEKEGMALLKRMRYSYDEVGEVIEYSEGYYNTEMQHYVVNYDV
;
A
#
# COMPACT_ATOMS: atom_id res chain seq x y z
N MET A 1 9.33 26.35 -5.84
CA MET A 1 8.16 27.12 -5.36
C MET A 1 7.27 26.14 -4.61
N GLY A 2 7.20 26.24 -3.28
CA GLY A 2 6.55 25.25 -2.43
C GLY A 2 5.03 25.34 -2.53
N VAL A 3 4.38 24.21 -2.82
CA VAL A 3 2.92 24.09 -2.74
C VAL A 3 2.52 24.23 -1.28
N THR A 4 1.87 25.34 -0.93
CA THR A 4 1.34 25.56 0.42
C THR A 4 0.16 24.62 0.64
N VAL A 5 0.37 23.53 1.38
CA VAL A 5 -0.69 22.58 1.69
C VAL A 5 -1.57 23.15 2.81
N ASN A 6 -2.80 23.53 2.48
CA ASN A 6 -3.74 24.12 3.44
C ASN A 6 -4.53 23.04 4.19
N VAL A 7 -4.43 23.03 5.53
CA VAL A 7 -5.26 22.21 6.44
C VAL A 7 -6.44 23.03 6.99
N THR A 8 -7.62 22.44 7.16
CA THR A 8 -8.81 23.16 7.64
C THR A 8 -9.72 22.30 8.52
N ARG A 9 -10.29 22.90 9.58
CA ARG A 9 -11.24 22.21 10.48
C ARG A 9 -12.52 21.74 9.76
N LYS A 10 -12.87 22.35 8.62
CA LYS A 10 -14.02 21.91 7.80
C LYS A 10 -13.83 20.51 7.19
N LYS A 11 -12.59 20.07 7.00
CA LYS A 11 -12.24 18.76 6.42
C LYS A 11 -11.90 17.70 7.49
N GLY A 12 -12.36 17.91 8.72
CA GLY A 12 -12.10 17.01 9.85
C GLY A 12 -10.95 17.45 10.76
N PRO A 13 -10.47 16.57 11.66
CA PRO A 13 -9.46 16.93 12.65
C PRO A 13 -8.12 17.32 12.00
N LEU A 14 -7.54 18.44 12.46
CA LEU A 14 -6.30 18.97 11.88
C LEU A 14 -5.10 18.03 12.03
N TYR A 15 -5.01 17.31 13.16
CA TYR A 15 -3.90 16.38 13.38
C TYR A 15 -3.93 15.20 12.40
N LEU A 16 -5.12 14.72 12.02
CA LEU A 16 -5.32 13.66 11.02
C LEU A 16 -4.89 14.14 9.62
N GLN A 17 -5.24 15.38 9.25
CA GLN A 17 -4.79 15.96 7.98
C GLN A 17 -3.26 16.08 7.93
N ILE A 18 -2.64 16.57 9.00
CA ILE A 18 -1.17 16.68 9.09
C ILE A 18 -0.51 15.30 9.10
N LYS A 19 -1.09 14.34 9.82
CA LYS A 19 -0.65 12.94 9.83
C LYS A 19 -0.56 12.42 8.40
N ASN A 20 -1.64 12.57 7.63
CA ASN A 20 -1.72 12.09 6.26
C ASN A 20 -0.70 12.80 5.34
N ILE A 21 -0.54 14.12 5.46
CA ILE A 21 0.45 14.87 4.65
C ILE A 21 1.88 14.41 4.96
N ILE A 22 2.25 14.27 6.24
CA ILE A 22 3.59 13.81 6.62
C ILE A 22 3.79 12.36 6.17
N ARG A 23 2.78 11.52 6.33
CA ARG A 23 2.77 10.13 5.87
C ARG A 23 3.03 10.06 4.36
N ASP A 24 2.32 10.84 3.56
CA ASP A 24 2.52 10.88 2.10
C ASP A 24 3.94 11.34 1.74
N ARG A 25 4.50 12.31 2.46
CA ARG A 25 5.89 12.76 2.23
C ARG A 25 6.92 11.68 2.54
N ILE A 26 6.71 10.92 3.61
CA ILE A 26 7.56 9.76 3.95
C ILE A 26 7.48 8.73 2.83
N LEU A 27 6.26 8.45 2.39
CA LEU A 27 5.95 7.41 1.42
C LEU A 27 6.49 7.71 0.01
N HIS A 28 6.51 8.98 -0.38
CA HIS A 28 7.10 9.44 -1.65
C HIS A 28 8.61 9.72 -1.54
N GLY A 29 9.24 9.39 -0.41
CA GLY A 29 10.68 9.60 -0.20
C GLY A 29 11.10 11.07 -0.03
N ILE A 30 10.15 12.01 0.05
CA ILE A 30 10.44 13.42 0.39
C ILE A 30 11.08 13.49 1.77
N TYR A 31 10.55 12.71 2.72
CA TYR A 31 11.21 12.42 3.98
C TYR A 31 11.79 11.01 3.91
N ALA A 32 13.05 10.93 3.48
CA ALA A 32 13.73 9.65 3.26
C ALA A 32 13.91 8.85 4.57
N ILE A 33 13.92 7.52 4.46
CA ILE A 33 14.23 6.63 5.57
C ILE A 33 15.59 7.01 6.17
N HIS A 34 15.69 6.93 7.49
CA HIS A 34 16.85 7.31 8.28
C HIS A 34 17.20 8.79 8.31
N THR A 35 16.37 9.66 7.76
CA THR A 35 16.49 11.12 7.92
C THR A 35 15.52 11.63 8.98
N ASN A 36 15.77 12.84 9.47
CA ASN A 36 14.85 13.53 10.37
C ASN A 36 13.80 14.29 9.56
N ILE A 37 12.53 14.18 9.96
CA ILE A 37 11.51 15.12 9.49
C ILE A 37 11.77 16.52 10.08
N PRO A 38 11.15 17.59 9.54
CA PRO A 38 11.23 18.91 10.15
C PRO A 38 10.80 18.87 11.62
N SER A 39 11.41 19.74 12.43
CA SER A 39 11.15 19.83 13.86
C SER A 39 9.70 20.27 14.15
N GLU A 40 9.19 20.00 15.37
CA GLU A 40 7.85 20.43 15.78
C GLU A 40 7.60 21.93 15.46
N PRO A 41 8.50 22.88 15.79
CA PRO A 41 8.32 24.29 15.45
C PRO A 41 8.25 24.59 13.95
N GLN A 42 9.03 23.87 13.13
CA GLN A 42 9.00 24.05 11.68
C GLN A 42 7.68 23.57 11.08
N LEU A 43 7.13 22.46 11.58
CA LEU A 43 5.83 21.95 11.15
C LEU A 43 4.67 22.82 11.67
N GLU A 44 4.82 23.44 12.85
CA GLU A 44 3.87 24.44 13.35
C GLU A 44 3.80 25.65 12.41
N GLU A 45 4.95 26.16 11.97
CA GLU A 45 5.04 27.27 11.02
C GLU A 45 4.50 26.88 9.63
N GLU A 46 4.87 25.71 9.14
CA GLU A 46 4.45 25.21 7.84
C GLU A 46 2.92 25.05 7.74
N PHE A 47 2.31 24.38 8.71
CA PHE A 47 0.89 24.06 8.68
C PHE A 47 0.01 25.12 9.37
N LYS A 48 0.61 26.11 10.02
CA LYS A 48 -0.08 27.16 10.80
C LYS A 48 -1.05 26.58 11.83
N VAL A 49 -0.59 25.59 12.59
CA VAL A 49 -1.38 24.92 13.65
C VAL A 49 -0.66 24.98 15.00
N SER A 50 -1.38 24.60 16.07
CA SER A 50 -0.78 24.53 17.40
C SER A 50 0.20 23.36 17.53
N LYS A 51 1.21 23.54 18.40
CA LYS A 51 2.13 22.49 18.86
C LYS A 51 1.46 21.16 19.22
N ILE A 52 0.33 21.21 19.94
CA ILE A 52 -0.40 20.00 20.35
C ILE A 52 -0.91 19.23 19.12
N THR A 53 -1.35 19.94 18.07
CA THR A 53 -1.84 19.33 16.84
C THR A 53 -0.71 18.60 16.10
N VAL A 54 0.46 19.24 15.97
CA VAL A 54 1.66 18.63 15.37
C VAL A 54 2.13 17.44 16.19
N ARG A 55 2.18 17.57 17.52
CA ARG A 55 2.57 16.48 18.42
C ARG A 55 1.66 15.28 18.31
N ASN A 56 0.35 15.48 18.21
CA ASN A 56 -0.60 14.39 18.02
C ASN A 56 -0.36 13.69 16.68
N ALA A 57 -0.19 14.43 15.59
CA ALA A 57 0.12 13.84 14.28
C ALA A 57 1.42 13.00 14.31
N ILE A 58 2.50 13.54 14.90
CA ILE A 58 3.77 12.81 15.06
C ILE A 58 3.61 11.58 15.97
N LYS A 59 2.84 11.69 17.04
CA LYS A 59 2.60 10.59 17.98
C LYS A 59 1.89 9.43 17.29
N GLU A 60 0.85 9.71 16.51
CA GLU A 60 0.13 8.70 15.72
C GLU A 60 1.08 8.04 14.72
N LEU A 61 1.88 8.81 13.96
CA LEU A 61 2.88 8.24 13.03
C LEU A 61 3.96 7.41 13.72
N ALA A 62 4.32 7.75 14.96
CA ALA A 62 5.24 6.97 15.76
C ALA A 62 4.59 5.67 16.28
N GLN A 63 3.31 5.70 16.64
CA GLN A 63 2.52 4.52 17.00
C GLN A 63 2.31 3.59 15.81
N GLU A 64 2.07 4.15 14.62
CA GLU A 64 2.00 3.44 13.33
C GLU A 64 3.37 2.98 12.81
N GLY A 65 4.46 3.29 13.53
CA GLY A 65 5.81 2.81 13.24
C GLY A 65 6.53 3.47 12.06
N TYR A 66 6.01 4.58 11.51
CA TYR A 66 6.70 5.38 10.50
C TYR A 66 7.86 6.19 11.10
N LEU A 67 7.67 6.69 12.33
CA LEU A 67 8.58 7.61 12.99
C LEU A 67 9.12 7.04 14.31
N GLU A 68 10.37 7.37 14.63
CA GLU A 68 10.96 7.15 15.95
C GLU A 68 11.36 8.49 16.55
N LYS A 69 10.87 8.77 17.76
CA LYS A 69 11.26 9.97 18.51
C LYS A 69 12.42 9.65 19.44
N LYS A 70 13.55 10.33 19.28
CA LYS A 70 14.68 10.25 20.21
C LYS A 70 14.93 11.60 20.86
N SER A 71 14.94 11.61 22.20
CA SER A 71 15.19 12.83 22.98
C SER A 71 16.52 13.46 22.56
N GLY A 72 16.51 14.77 22.27
CA GLY A 72 17.67 15.53 21.82
C GLY A 72 18.18 15.22 20.40
N LYS A 73 17.58 14.26 19.67
CA LYS A 73 18.03 13.85 18.32
C LYS A 73 17.02 14.10 17.20
N GLY A 74 15.81 14.52 17.57
CA GLY A 74 14.72 14.80 16.63
C GLY A 74 13.79 13.60 16.41
N THR A 75 12.98 13.70 15.36
CA THR A 75 12.03 12.67 14.96
C THR A 75 12.51 12.07 13.64
N LYS A 76 12.89 10.80 13.68
CA LYS A 76 13.55 10.10 12.56
C LYS A 76 12.54 9.25 11.82
N VAL A 77 12.58 9.25 10.49
CA VAL A 77 11.85 8.29 9.65
C VAL A 77 12.53 6.94 9.80
N ILE A 78 11.80 5.96 10.31
CA ILE A 78 12.30 4.60 10.49
C ILE A 78 11.72 3.63 9.47
N ARG A 79 10.56 3.95 8.89
CA ARG A 79 9.88 3.17 7.86
C ARG A 79 9.13 4.10 6.92
N ASN A 80 8.96 3.65 5.68
CA ASN A 80 8.13 4.31 4.69
C ASN A 80 6.94 3.43 4.27
N THR A 81 6.42 2.60 5.18
CA THR A 81 5.13 1.92 5.04
C THR A 81 4.52 1.66 6.43
N SER A 82 3.20 1.45 6.49
CA SER A 82 2.49 1.15 7.74
C SER A 82 3.09 -0.08 8.42
N ALA A 83 3.38 0.05 9.72
CA ALA A 83 3.81 -1.03 10.58
C ALA A 83 2.66 -1.94 11.00
N THR A 84 1.72 -2.25 10.09
CA THR A 84 0.89 -3.43 10.28
C THR A 84 1.84 -4.60 10.55
N LYS A 85 1.55 -5.39 11.58
CA LYS A 85 2.38 -6.49 12.08
C LYS A 85 2.80 -7.53 11.02
N LEU A 86 2.28 -7.43 9.79
CA LEU A 86 2.49 -8.34 8.66
C LEU A 86 3.77 -8.13 7.83
N SER A 87 4.81 -7.46 8.31
CA SER A 87 6.08 -7.56 7.58
C SER A 87 7.28 -7.42 8.51
N LYS A 88 7.70 -8.56 9.10
CA LYS A 88 9.05 -8.67 9.66
C LYS A 88 10.12 -8.59 8.55
N GLY A 89 9.78 -8.81 7.28
CA GLY A 89 10.63 -8.50 6.12
C GLY A 89 10.21 -7.19 5.43
N LYS A 90 11.14 -6.56 4.70
CA LYS A 90 10.82 -5.37 3.87
C LYS A 90 9.78 -5.72 2.81
N LYS A 91 8.80 -4.84 2.58
CA LYS A 91 7.83 -5.03 1.48
C LYS A 91 8.57 -4.88 0.14
N PHE A 92 8.24 -5.69 -0.87
CA PHE A 92 8.94 -5.65 -2.16
C PHE A 92 9.00 -4.24 -2.78
N THR A 93 7.93 -3.45 -2.65
CA THR A 93 7.93 -2.06 -3.15
C THR A 93 8.91 -1.13 -2.41
N GLU A 94 9.27 -1.44 -1.16
CA GLU A 94 10.28 -0.69 -0.41
C GLU A 94 11.66 -0.94 -0.97
N VAL A 95 11.97 -2.20 -1.28
CA VAL A 95 13.23 -2.59 -1.93
C VAL A 95 13.42 -1.81 -3.23
N LEU A 96 12.38 -1.74 -4.06
CA LEU A 96 12.44 -0.98 -5.32
C LEU A 96 12.70 0.52 -5.10
N VAL A 97 12.04 1.14 -4.11
CA VAL A 97 12.25 2.56 -3.80
C VAL A 97 13.65 2.81 -3.24
N GLU A 98 14.16 1.93 -2.38
CA GLU A 98 15.53 2.00 -1.86
C GLU A 98 16.60 1.82 -2.95
N GLU A 99 16.31 1.00 -3.95
CA GLU A 99 17.14 0.84 -5.16
C GLU A 99 17.03 2.03 -6.14
N GLY A 100 16.23 3.06 -5.80
CA GLY A 100 16.11 4.29 -6.55
C GLY A 100 15.05 4.29 -7.64
N TYR A 101 14.20 3.26 -7.70
CA TYR A 101 13.10 3.23 -8.65
C TYR A 101 11.91 4.08 -8.21
N LYS A 102 11.31 4.78 -9.17
CA LYS A 102 10.04 5.47 -8.99
C LYS A 102 8.89 4.50 -9.21
N VAL A 103 8.32 3.98 -8.13
CA VAL A 103 7.13 3.12 -8.18
C VAL A 103 5.88 3.99 -8.14
N GLN A 104 5.06 3.92 -9.19
CA GLN A 104 3.68 4.41 -9.11
C GLN A 104 2.73 3.22 -9.18
N LYS A 105 1.53 3.40 -8.67
CA LYS A 105 0.50 2.38 -8.72
C LYS A 105 -0.74 3.07 -9.32
N LYS A 106 -1.64 2.36 -9.98
CA LYS A 106 -2.83 2.94 -10.62
C LYS A 106 -3.99 1.99 -10.41
N LEU A 107 -5.14 2.51 -10.00
CA LEU A 107 -6.38 1.73 -10.00
C LEU A 107 -6.84 1.59 -11.45
N LEU A 108 -7.06 0.36 -11.90
CA LEU A 108 -7.63 0.08 -13.23
C LEU A 108 -9.14 -0.15 -13.13
N LYS A 109 -9.55 -0.97 -12.17
CA LYS A 109 -10.95 -1.37 -12.01
C LYS A 109 -11.25 -1.75 -10.56
N ALA A 110 -12.46 -1.46 -10.10
CA ALA A 110 -12.95 -1.90 -8.81
C ALA A 110 -14.46 -2.18 -8.91
N GLU A 111 -14.89 -3.42 -8.67
CA GLU A 111 -16.29 -3.82 -8.88
C GLU A 111 -16.63 -5.11 -8.09
N ILE A 112 -17.93 -5.37 -7.91
CA ILE A 112 -18.40 -6.70 -7.51
C ILE A 112 -18.43 -7.58 -8.75
N VAL A 113 -17.80 -8.76 -8.69
CA VAL A 113 -17.80 -9.74 -9.77
C VAL A 113 -18.48 -11.04 -9.34
N HIS A 114 -19.02 -11.76 -10.32
CA HIS A 114 -19.43 -13.14 -10.13
C HIS A 114 -18.21 -14.05 -10.30
N ASN A 115 -17.95 -14.90 -9.30
CA ASN A 115 -16.85 -15.84 -9.38
C ASN A 115 -17.31 -17.11 -10.11
N GLU A 116 -16.52 -17.57 -11.07
CA GLU A 116 -16.79 -18.81 -11.80
C GLU A 116 -16.57 -20.03 -10.89
N GLU A 117 -17.46 -21.01 -10.96
CA GLU A 117 -17.35 -22.24 -10.16
C GLU A 117 -16.01 -22.95 -10.43
N GLY A 118 -15.35 -23.42 -9.37
CA GLY A 118 -14.04 -24.08 -9.49
C GLY A 118 -12.83 -23.14 -9.54
N THR A 119 -13.01 -21.82 -9.56
CA THR A 119 -11.91 -20.86 -9.40
C THR A 119 -11.49 -20.69 -7.94
N VAL A 120 -10.28 -20.16 -7.69
CA VAL A 120 -9.81 -19.84 -6.33
C VAL A 120 -10.74 -18.80 -5.66
N PRO A 121 -11.10 -17.67 -6.29
CA PRO A 121 -12.04 -16.71 -5.70
C PRO A 121 -13.39 -17.34 -5.34
N PHE A 122 -13.90 -18.27 -6.15
CA PHE A 122 -15.15 -18.96 -5.84
C PHE A 122 -15.04 -19.84 -4.59
N ARG A 123 -13.96 -20.61 -4.47
CA ARG A 123 -13.74 -21.46 -3.28
C ARG A 123 -13.58 -20.65 -1.99
N LEU A 124 -12.99 -19.45 -2.09
CA LEU A 124 -12.73 -18.60 -0.93
C LEU A 124 -13.90 -17.71 -0.55
N PHE A 125 -14.61 -17.13 -1.52
CA PHE A 125 -15.61 -16.09 -1.29
C PHE A 125 -17.02 -16.47 -1.80
N GLY A 126 -17.18 -17.65 -2.38
CA GLY A 126 -18.43 -18.11 -2.97
C GLY A 126 -18.76 -17.42 -4.30
N LYS A 127 -20.05 -17.24 -4.59
CA LYS A 127 -20.53 -16.76 -5.90
C LYS A 127 -20.14 -15.33 -6.25
N ALA A 128 -19.78 -14.50 -5.27
CA ALA A 128 -19.44 -13.11 -5.54
C ALA A 128 -18.28 -12.65 -4.67
N SER A 129 -17.42 -11.83 -5.26
CA SER A 129 -16.32 -11.18 -4.56
C SER A 129 -16.22 -9.74 -5.01
N PHE A 130 -15.58 -8.92 -4.18
CA PHE A 130 -15.19 -7.58 -4.57
C PHE A 130 -13.80 -7.64 -5.18
N ARG A 131 -13.68 -7.26 -6.46
CA ARG A 131 -12.45 -7.35 -7.24
C ARG A 131 -11.84 -5.97 -7.46
N ILE A 132 -10.53 -5.86 -7.25
CA ILE A 132 -9.75 -4.65 -7.52
C ILE A 132 -8.57 -4.99 -8.43
N GLU A 133 -8.48 -4.35 -9.58
CA GLU A 133 -7.38 -4.47 -10.52
C GLU A 133 -6.48 -3.23 -10.44
N ARG A 134 -5.17 -3.45 -10.39
CA ARG A 134 -4.18 -2.39 -10.21
C ARG A 134 -2.97 -2.61 -11.10
N LEU A 135 -2.46 -1.52 -11.67
CA LEU A 135 -1.22 -1.50 -12.43
C LEU A 135 -0.13 -0.79 -11.64
N TYR A 136 1.02 -1.42 -11.46
CA TYR A 136 2.18 -0.80 -10.86
C TYR A 136 3.15 -0.48 -11.98
N THR A 137 3.68 0.74 -11.99
CA THR A 137 4.71 1.17 -12.91
C THR A 137 6.04 1.32 -12.18
N LEU A 138 7.11 1.01 -12.90
CA LEU A 138 8.49 1.20 -12.48
C LEU A 138 9.12 2.22 -13.44
N ASN A 139 9.49 3.39 -12.93
CA ASN A 139 9.97 4.51 -13.76
C ASN A 139 9.02 4.82 -14.93
N ASP A 140 7.72 4.89 -14.61
CA ASP A 140 6.62 5.17 -15.54
C ASP A 140 6.31 4.06 -16.57
N ALA A 141 7.06 2.95 -16.60
CA ALA A 141 6.77 1.78 -17.44
C ALA A 141 5.93 0.71 -16.68
N PRO A 142 4.91 0.09 -17.30
CA PRO A 142 4.11 -0.98 -16.68
C PRO A 142 4.98 -2.15 -16.19
N TYR A 143 4.78 -2.59 -14.94
CA TYR A 143 5.66 -3.58 -14.31
C TYR A 143 4.89 -4.73 -13.65
N ILE A 144 3.85 -4.44 -12.86
CA ILE A 144 3.07 -5.47 -12.16
C ILE A 144 1.58 -5.23 -12.38
N HIS A 145 0.86 -6.26 -12.79
CA HIS A 145 -0.59 -6.28 -12.72
C HIS A 145 -1.03 -7.07 -11.49
N TYR A 146 -1.86 -6.44 -10.63
CA TYR A 146 -2.49 -7.11 -9.51
C TYR A 146 -4.00 -7.23 -9.71
N THR A 147 -4.53 -8.38 -9.37
CA THR A 147 -5.97 -8.61 -9.17
C THR A 147 -6.18 -9.04 -7.73
N HIS A 148 -6.85 -8.22 -6.93
CA HIS A 148 -7.25 -8.54 -5.57
C HIS A 148 -8.71 -8.94 -5.53
N TYR A 149 -9.03 -9.95 -4.74
CA TYR A 149 -10.37 -10.43 -4.46
C TYR A 149 -10.60 -10.39 -2.96
N PHE A 150 -11.71 -9.77 -2.57
CA PHE A 150 -12.16 -9.68 -1.19
C PHE A 150 -13.57 -10.25 -1.06
N SER A 151 -13.96 -10.63 0.15
CA SER A 151 -15.36 -10.95 0.44
C SER A 151 -16.28 -9.79 0.00
N ALA A 152 -17.45 -10.12 -0.56
CA ALA A 152 -18.44 -9.13 -1.01
C ALA A 152 -18.89 -8.15 0.11
N LYS A 153 -18.69 -8.51 1.40
CA LYS A 153 -18.89 -7.62 2.55
C LYS A 153 -18.06 -6.33 2.46
N MET A 154 -16.96 -6.32 1.70
CA MET A 154 -16.11 -5.14 1.49
C MET A 154 -16.66 -4.16 0.45
N ALA A 155 -17.65 -4.56 -0.36
CA ALA A 155 -18.11 -3.80 -1.53
C ALA A 155 -19.03 -2.61 -1.22
N SER A 156 -19.42 -2.38 0.03
CA SER A 156 -20.30 -1.27 0.46
C SER A 156 -19.65 0.12 0.42
N THR A 157 -18.60 0.27 -0.40
CA THR A 157 -17.69 1.41 -0.37
C THR A 157 -17.81 2.23 -1.65
N ASP A 158 -17.80 3.55 -1.49
CA ASP A 158 -17.52 4.48 -2.60
C ASP A 158 -16.01 4.46 -2.88
N LEU A 159 -15.64 3.91 -4.04
CA LEU A 159 -14.25 3.62 -4.41
C LEU A 159 -13.64 4.70 -5.31
N SER A 160 -14.33 5.82 -5.46
CA SER A 160 -13.95 6.92 -6.36
C SER A 160 -12.68 7.67 -5.91
N ASP A 161 -12.25 7.55 -4.65
CA ASP A 161 -11.12 8.29 -4.04
C ASP A 161 -9.85 7.44 -3.76
N PHE A 162 -9.64 6.32 -4.47
CA PHE A 162 -8.52 5.41 -4.16
C PHE A 162 -7.14 5.93 -4.57
N ASP A 163 -6.36 6.39 -3.59
CA ASP A 163 -4.88 6.45 -3.69
C ASP A 163 -4.24 5.18 -3.10
N LEU A 164 -3.03 4.86 -3.52
CA LEU A 164 -2.51 3.50 -3.62
C LEU A 164 -1.94 2.95 -2.32
N GLN A 165 -1.68 3.85 -1.39
CA GLN A 165 -1.23 3.56 -0.04
C GLN A 165 -2.43 3.16 0.82
N SER A 166 -3.63 3.62 0.39
CA SER A 166 -4.85 3.40 1.12
C SER A 166 -5.40 1.99 1.00
N LEU A 167 -5.01 1.09 0.08
CA LEU A 167 -5.75 -0.19 -0.01
C LEU A 167 -5.72 -0.97 1.32
N TYR A 168 -4.53 -1.20 1.88
CA TYR A 168 -4.42 -1.91 3.15
C TYR A 168 -4.77 -1.01 4.33
N ASP A 169 -4.44 0.29 4.29
CA ASP A 169 -4.89 1.23 5.33
C ASP A 169 -6.43 1.32 5.39
N LEU A 170 -7.13 1.19 4.26
CA LEU A 170 -8.59 1.23 4.13
C LEU A 170 -9.23 -0.08 4.58
N VAL A 171 -8.55 -1.21 4.31
CA VAL A 171 -8.91 -2.50 4.89
C VAL A 171 -8.86 -2.38 6.41
N GLU A 172 -7.76 -1.85 6.96
CA GLU A 172 -7.61 -1.61 8.41
C GLU A 172 -8.62 -0.61 8.98
N ASP A 173 -8.85 0.52 8.31
CA ASP A 173 -9.84 1.55 8.72
C ASP A 173 -11.26 0.99 8.81
N ARG A 174 -11.53 -0.15 8.15
CA ARG A 174 -12.81 -0.88 8.22
C ARG A 174 -12.85 -1.95 9.31
N GLY A 175 -11.85 -1.99 10.18
CA GLY A 175 -11.72 -2.99 11.24
C GLY A 175 -11.36 -4.37 10.71
N ILE A 176 -10.89 -4.48 9.46
CA ILE A 176 -10.33 -5.72 8.93
C ILE A 176 -8.84 -5.70 9.26
N HIS A 177 -8.48 -6.44 10.29
CA HIS A 177 -7.09 -6.60 10.70
C HIS A 177 -6.55 -7.87 10.05
N LEU A 178 -5.62 -7.71 9.11
CA LEU A 178 -4.86 -8.82 8.60
C LEU A 178 -3.83 -9.22 9.67
N GLU A 179 -3.65 -10.51 9.93
CA GLU A 179 -2.65 -11.01 10.87
C GLU A 179 -1.51 -11.73 10.15
N ASN A 180 -1.85 -12.57 9.16
CA ASN A 180 -0.87 -13.41 8.47
C ASN A 180 -1.12 -13.47 6.96
N PHE A 181 -0.12 -13.91 6.21
CA PHE A 181 -0.23 -14.16 4.78
C PHE A 181 0.55 -15.40 4.37
N ARG A 182 0.06 -16.05 3.32
CA ARG A 182 0.75 -17.11 2.60
C ARG A 182 0.95 -16.65 1.16
N ASP A 183 2.19 -16.60 0.72
CA ASP A 183 2.52 -16.41 -0.69
C ASP A 183 2.86 -17.75 -1.34
N GLU A 184 2.36 -17.93 -2.55
CA GLU A 184 2.74 -18.97 -3.48
C GLU A 184 3.28 -18.31 -4.74
N PHE A 185 4.33 -18.89 -5.32
CA PHE A 185 4.97 -18.37 -6.53
C PHE A 185 4.96 -19.44 -7.62
N ALA A 186 4.70 -19.01 -8.85
CA ALA A 186 4.70 -19.86 -10.02
C ALA A 186 5.15 -19.05 -11.25
N VAL A 187 5.41 -19.73 -12.35
CA VAL A 187 5.41 -19.09 -13.68
C VAL A 187 3.98 -19.11 -14.19
N GLY A 188 3.45 -17.94 -14.52
CA GLY A 188 2.12 -17.77 -15.09
C GLY A 188 2.21 -17.24 -16.51
N LEU A 189 1.45 -17.83 -17.43
CA LEU A 189 1.23 -17.24 -18.75
C LEU A 189 0.27 -16.07 -18.58
N ALA A 190 0.66 -14.89 -19.05
CA ALA A 190 -0.14 -13.68 -18.93
C ALA A 190 -1.49 -13.85 -19.64
N PRO A 191 -2.63 -13.77 -18.91
CA PRO A 191 -3.93 -13.61 -19.54
C PRO A 191 -3.95 -12.36 -20.42
N SER A 192 -4.80 -12.34 -21.45
CA SER A 192 -4.89 -11.22 -22.41
C SER A 192 -4.99 -9.85 -21.75
N PHE A 193 -5.87 -9.68 -20.74
CA PHE A 193 -6.04 -8.41 -20.02
C PHE A 193 -4.80 -8.00 -19.20
N VAL A 194 -4.04 -8.97 -18.67
CA VAL A 194 -2.79 -8.71 -17.95
C VAL A 194 -1.73 -8.26 -18.93
N ALA A 195 -1.56 -9.00 -20.04
CA ALA A 195 -0.61 -8.69 -21.09
C ALA A 195 -0.85 -7.29 -21.67
N GLU A 196 -2.10 -6.96 -22.01
CA GLU A 196 -2.49 -5.64 -22.50
C GLU A 196 -2.12 -4.53 -21.50
N SER A 197 -2.43 -4.72 -20.21
CA SER A 197 -2.12 -3.72 -19.19
C SER A 197 -0.62 -3.51 -18.95
N LEU A 198 0.19 -4.54 -19.22
CA LEU A 198 1.64 -4.50 -19.12
C LEU A 198 2.32 -4.03 -20.43
N GLY A 199 1.57 -3.89 -21.52
CA GLY A 199 2.13 -3.60 -22.84
C GLY A 199 2.88 -4.80 -23.45
N GLU A 200 2.55 -6.00 -23.01
CA GLU A 200 3.21 -7.26 -23.37
C GLU A 200 2.35 -8.14 -24.26
N LYS A 201 2.94 -9.21 -24.80
CA LYS A 201 2.23 -10.20 -25.61
C LYS A 201 1.44 -11.17 -24.73
N GLU A 202 0.25 -11.55 -25.19
CA GLU A 202 -0.51 -12.63 -24.55
C GLU A 202 0.33 -13.91 -24.48
N GLY A 203 0.25 -14.61 -23.35
CA GLY A 203 1.05 -15.81 -23.11
C GLY A 203 2.51 -15.54 -22.77
N MET A 204 2.94 -14.29 -22.58
CA MET A 204 4.25 -14.00 -21.98
C MET A 204 4.36 -14.70 -20.63
N ALA A 205 5.49 -15.38 -20.41
CA ALA A 205 5.78 -16.01 -19.13
C ALA A 205 6.18 -14.93 -18.12
N LEU A 206 5.40 -14.80 -17.06
CA LEU A 206 5.61 -13.84 -15.98
C LEU A 206 5.77 -14.60 -14.66
N LEU A 207 6.45 -13.97 -13.69
CA LEU A 207 6.35 -14.45 -12.32
C LEU A 207 4.93 -14.17 -11.81
N LYS A 208 4.23 -15.23 -11.42
CA LYS A 208 2.91 -15.16 -10.78
C LYS A 208 3.07 -15.35 -9.28
N ARG A 209 2.58 -14.39 -8.49
CA ARG A 209 2.42 -14.51 -7.04
C ARG A 209 0.95 -14.66 -6.70
N MET A 210 0.58 -15.67 -5.93
CA MET A 210 -0.74 -15.79 -5.32
C MET A 210 -0.59 -15.56 -3.82
N ARG A 211 -1.31 -14.58 -3.28
CA ARG A 211 -1.31 -14.26 -1.84
C ARG A 211 -2.66 -14.58 -1.24
N TYR A 212 -2.64 -15.24 -0.10
CA TYR A 212 -3.79 -15.44 0.79
C TYR A 212 -3.51 -14.64 2.06
N SER A 213 -4.35 -13.66 2.38
CA SER A 213 -4.22 -12.86 3.61
C SER A 213 -5.33 -13.24 4.58
N TYR A 214 -4.94 -13.49 5.82
CA TYR A 214 -5.79 -14.03 6.88
C TYR A 214 -6.04 -12.98 7.97
N ASP A 215 -7.21 -13.00 8.58
CA ASP A 215 -7.51 -12.24 9.80
C ASP A 215 -7.02 -12.95 11.07
N GLU A 216 -7.32 -12.34 12.22
CA GLU A 216 -6.96 -12.85 13.56
C GLU A 216 -7.63 -14.20 13.94
N VAL A 217 -8.68 -14.61 13.21
CA VAL A 217 -9.40 -15.86 13.44
C VAL A 217 -8.97 -16.94 12.43
N GLY A 218 -8.11 -16.59 11.47
CA GLY A 218 -7.59 -17.48 10.44
C GLY A 218 -8.50 -17.60 9.21
N GLU A 219 -9.48 -16.71 9.04
CA GLU A 219 -10.30 -16.65 7.83
C GLU A 219 -9.56 -15.89 6.72
N VAL A 220 -9.69 -16.35 5.47
CA VAL A 220 -9.12 -15.65 4.31
C VAL A 220 -9.98 -14.42 4.00
N ILE A 221 -9.41 -13.23 4.15
CA ILE A 221 -10.10 -11.97 3.83
C ILE A 221 -9.74 -11.45 2.45
N GLU A 222 -8.51 -11.68 2.00
CA GLU A 222 -8.01 -11.29 0.69
C GLU A 222 -7.35 -12.50 0.00
N TYR A 223 -7.64 -12.65 -1.28
CA TYR A 223 -6.82 -13.39 -2.21
C TYR A 223 -6.35 -12.46 -3.32
N SER A 224 -5.05 -12.43 -3.61
CA SER A 224 -4.55 -11.65 -4.75
C SER A 224 -3.63 -12.43 -5.67
N GLU A 225 -3.77 -12.15 -6.96
CA GLU A 225 -2.86 -12.61 -8.01
C GLU A 225 -2.05 -11.42 -8.52
N GLY A 226 -0.73 -11.52 -8.49
CA GLY A 226 0.18 -10.54 -9.06
C GLY A 226 1.01 -11.17 -10.17
N TYR A 227 1.03 -10.54 -11.34
CA TYR A 227 1.88 -10.90 -12.46
C TYR A 227 2.98 -9.85 -12.64
N TYR A 228 4.23 -10.27 -12.53
CA TYR A 228 5.40 -9.39 -12.52
C TYR A 228 6.22 -9.61 -13.77
N ASN A 229 6.55 -8.52 -14.47
CA ASN A 229 7.51 -8.55 -15.56
C ASN A 229 8.94 -8.59 -15.02
N THR A 230 9.43 -9.78 -14.70
CA THR A 230 10.76 -9.98 -14.14
C THR A 230 11.90 -9.74 -15.12
N GLU A 231 11.63 -9.49 -16.40
CA GLU A 231 12.65 -8.98 -17.34
C GLU A 231 13.06 -7.53 -16.99
N MET A 232 12.15 -6.76 -16.39
CA MET A 232 12.42 -5.38 -15.96
C MET A 232 13.16 -5.33 -14.62
N GLN A 233 12.68 -6.10 -13.63
CA GLN A 233 13.33 -6.20 -12.33
C GLN A 233 12.94 -7.51 -11.62
N HIS A 234 13.95 -8.17 -11.04
CA HIS A 234 13.75 -9.41 -10.30
C HIS A 234 12.90 -9.20 -9.04
N TYR A 235 12.13 -10.23 -8.66
CA TYR A 235 11.46 -10.25 -7.37
C TYR A 235 12.46 -10.61 -6.27
N VAL A 236 12.66 -9.70 -5.31
CA VAL A 236 13.66 -9.84 -4.26
C VAL A 236 12.98 -10.07 -2.91
N VAL A 237 13.46 -11.08 -2.19
CA VAL A 237 13.08 -11.35 -0.79
C VAL A 237 14.34 -11.37 0.05
N ASN A 238 14.42 -10.48 1.02
CA ASN A 238 15.50 -10.46 2.01
C ASN A 238 15.02 -11.14 3.29
N TYR A 239 15.79 -12.13 3.75
CA TYR A 239 15.56 -12.79 5.02
C TYR A 239 16.54 -12.21 6.05
N ASP A 240 16.01 -11.71 7.17
CA ASP A 240 16.83 -11.43 8.34
C ASP A 240 17.13 -12.76 9.03
N VAL A 241 18.39 -13.21 8.96
CA VAL A 241 18.89 -14.44 9.60
C VAL A 241 19.50 -14.11 10.95
#